data_AF-A0A1N6ELV7-F1
#
_entry.id   AF-A0A1N6ELV7-F1
#
_cell.length_a   1.000
_cell.length_b   1.000
_cell.length_c   1.000
_cell.angle_alpha   90.00
_cell.angle_beta   90.00
_cell.angle_gamma   90.00
#
_symmetry.space_group_name_H-M   'P 1'
#
loop_
_entity.id
_entity.type
_entity.pdbx_description
1 polymer ?
#
loop_
_entity_poly.entity_id
_entity_poly.type
_entity_poly.pdbx_seq_one_letter_code
_entity_poly.pdbx_strand_id
1 'polypeptide(L)' 'MEAYTPTVQRMMKRLFGSLKENDRRRYAAIEAAKLGHGGVEYIAGVLECDPKTIRLERLTVA' A
#
# COMPACT_ATOMS: atom_id res chain seq x y z
N MET A 1 13.45 -5.57 0.33
CA MET A 1 11.99 -5.66 0.19
C MET A 1 11.63 -7.09 -0.11
N GLU A 2 10.69 -7.67 0.64
CA GLU A 2 10.15 -9.01 0.41
C GLU A 2 8.72 -8.89 -0.10
N ALA A 3 8.43 -9.50 -1.26
CA ALA A 3 7.12 -9.40 -1.88
C ALA A 3 6.08 -10.25 -1.13
N TYR A 4 4.86 -9.74 -1.04
CA TYR A 4 3.72 -10.53 -0.57
C TYR A 4 3.44 -11.70 -1.51
N THR A 5 3.03 -12.84 -0.94
CA THR A 5 2.58 -13.99 -1.73
C THR A 5 1.33 -13.64 -2.55
N PRO A 6 1.07 -14.34 -3.67
CA PRO A 6 -0.12 -14.08 -4.50
C PRO A 6 -1.45 -14.17 -3.73
N THR A 7 -1.51 -15.05 -2.73
CA THR A 7 -2.67 -15.19 -1.84
C THR A 7 -2.90 -13.92 -1.02
N VAL A 8 -1.83 -13.37 -0.43
CA VAL A 8 -1.90 -12.13 0.35
C VAL A 8 -2.26 -10.95 -0.55
N GLN A 9 -1.64 -10.81 -1.73
CA GLN A 9 -1.97 -9.77 -2.70
C GLN A 9 -3.47 -9.77 -3.06
N ARG A 10 -4.07 -10.96 -3.23
CA ARG A 10 -5.51 -11.09 -3.51
C ARG A 10 -6.38 -10.64 -2.34
N MET A 11 -5.98 -10.94 -1.10
CA MET A 11 -6.69 -10.46 0.09
C MET A 11 -6.58 -8.94 0.21
N MET A 12 -5.40 -8.37 -0.04
CA MET A 12 -5.16 -6.93 -0.05
C MET A 12 -6.07 -6.22 -1.07
N LYS A 13 -6.15 -6.73 -2.31
CA LYS A 13 -7.05 -6.20 -3.35
C LYS A 13 -8.52 -6.19 -2.90
N ARG A 14 -8.99 -7.29 -2.31
CA ARG A 14 -10.38 -7.39 -1.82
C ARG A 14 -10.67 -6.38 -0.70
N LEU A 15 -9.78 -6.30 0.28
CA LEU A 15 -9.93 -5.34 1.37
C LEU A 15 -9.93 -3.92 0.82
N PHE A 16 -8.93 -3.56 0.03
CA PHE A 16 -8.81 -2.24 -0.59
C PHE A 16 -10.07 -1.85 -1.38
N GLY A 17 -10.61 -2.77 -2.20
CA GLY A 17 -11.85 -2.55 -2.94
C GLY A 17 -13.06 -2.27 -2.03
N SER A 18 -13.12 -2.86 -0.84
CA SER A 18 -14.21 -2.64 0.13
C SER A 18 -14.11 -1.33 0.91
N LEU A 19 -12.94 -0.70 0.94
CA LEU A 19 -12.69 0.54 1.70
C LEU A 19 -13.23 1.77 0.97
N LYS A 20 -13.62 2.79 1.75
CA LYS A 20 -13.87 4.15 1.25
C LYS A 20 -12.56 4.80 0.79
N GLU A 21 -12.63 5.82 -0.07
CA GLU A 21 -11.45 6.45 -0.66
C GLU A 21 -10.42 6.93 0.38
N ASN A 22 -10.89 7.53 1.47
CA ASN A 22 -10.01 8.05 2.52
C ASN A 22 -9.24 6.92 3.24
N ASP A 23 -9.88 5.76 3.41
CA ASP A 23 -9.30 4.59 4.08
C ASP A 23 -8.39 3.81 3.13
N ARG A 24 -8.71 3.78 1.82
CA ARG A 24 -7.83 3.24 0.78
C ARG A 24 -6.46 3.90 0.80
N ARG A 25 -6.41 5.24 0.82
CA ARG A 25 -5.14 6.00 0.84
C ARG A 25 -4.29 5.65 2.06
N ARG A 26 -4.91 5.59 3.25
CA ARG A 26 -4.23 5.21 4.50
C ARG A 26 -3.72 3.79 4.48
N TYR A 27 -4.56 2.86 4.02
CA TYR A 27 -4.18 1.46 3.90
C TYR A 27 -2.97 1.27 2.99
N ALA A 28 -2.99 1.85 1.78
CA ALA A 28 -1.88 1.75 0.84
C ALA A 28 -0.58 2.34 1.42
N ALA A 29 -0.66 3.46 2.14
CA ALA A 29 0.50 4.07 2.80
C ALA A 29 1.10 3.17 3.88
N ILE A 30 0.26 2.53 4.71
CA ILE A 30 0.71 1.59 5.76
C ILE A 30 1.39 0.37 5.13
N GLU A 31 0.81 -0.24 4.10
CA GLU A 31 1.41 -1.41 3.45
C GLU A 31 2.72 -1.06 2.75
N ALA A 32 2.82 0.12 2.12
CA ALA A 32 4.05 0.57 1.48
C ALA A 32 5.16 0.82 2.51
N ALA A 33 4.83 1.38 3.68
CA ALA A 33 5.79 1.65 4.75
C ALA A 33 6.46 0.37 5.29
N LYS A 34 5.73 -0.76 5.33
CA LYS A 34 6.27 -2.07 5.77
C LYS A 34 7.42 -2.58 4.88
N LEU A 35 7.45 -2.14 3.63
CA LEU A 35 8.33 -2.68 2.58
C LEU A 35 9.58 -1.82 2.35
N GLY A 36 9.60 -0.59 2.88
CA GLY A 36 10.71 0.34 2.76
C GLY A 36 10.90 0.85 1.32
N HIS A 37 12.15 0.94 0.88
CA HIS A 37 12.48 1.41 -0.47
C HIS A 37 11.85 0.51 -1.55
N GLY A 38 11.12 1.10 -2.49
CA GLY A 38 10.35 0.39 -3.53
C GLY A 38 8.94 -0.05 -3.12
N GLY A 39 8.58 0.10 -1.83
CA GLY A 39 7.26 -0.27 -1.31
C GLY A 39 6.10 0.46 -1.99
N VAL A 40 6.28 1.74 -2.31
CA VAL A 40 5.25 2.56 -2.98
C VAL A 40 4.91 2.02 -4.36
N GLU A 41 5.90 1.78 -5.22
CA GLU A 41 5.67 1.29 -6.58
C GLU A 41 5.07 -0.10 -6.58
N TYR A 42 5.56 -0.98 -5.69
CA TYR A 42 5.02 -2.32 -5.56
C TYR A 42 3.57 -2.33 -5.08
N ILE A 43 3.24 -1.58 -4.02
CA ILE A 43 1.86 -1.53 -3.50
C ILE A 43 0.92 -0.87 -4.50
N ALA A 44 1.37 0.16 -5.22
CA ALA A 44 0.59 0.76 -6.31
C ALA A 44 0.25 -0.28 -7.39
N GLY A 45 1.22 -1.12 -7.77
CA GLY A 45 0.98 -2.23 -8.70
C GLY A 45 0.06 -3.31 -8.15
N VAL A 46 0.21 -3.69 -6.87
CA VAL A 46 -0.66 -4.68 -6.21
C VAL A 46 -2.08 -4.17 -6.03
N LEU A 47 -2.29 -2.89 -5.75
CA LEU A 47 -3.62 -2.32 -5.49
C LEU A 47 -4.24 -1.65 -6.72
N GLU A 48 -3.51 -1.61 -7.84
CA GLU A 48 -3.92 -0.99 -9.10
C GLU A 48 -4.35 0.48 -8.90
N CYS A 49 -3.56 1.22 -8.11
CA CYS A 49 -3.76 2.64 -7.85
C CYS A 49 -2.56 3.47 -8.30
N ASP A 50 -2.76 4.77 -8.50
CA ASP A 50 -1.66 5.67 -8.83
C ASP A 50 -0.73 5.83 -7.61
N PRO A 51 0.61 5.66 -7.75
CA PRO A 51 1.54 5.73 -6.63
C PRO A 51 1.50 7.09 -5.90
N LYS A 52 1.07 8.18 -6.55
CA LYS A 52 0.88 9.49 -5.91
C LYS A 52 -0.27 9.50 -4.89
N THR A 53 -1.18 8.52 -4.96
CA THR A 53 -2.23 8.33 -3.93
C THR A 53 -1.67 7.76 -2.63
N ILE A 54 -0.49 7.14 -2.69
CA ILE A 54 0.23 6.56 -1.55
C ILE A 54 1.16 7.63 -0.98
N ARG A 55 0.56 8.56 -0.24
CA ARG A 55 1.32 9.58 0.48
C ARG A 55 1.75 9.02 1.83
N LEU A 56 3.01 8.63 1.93
CA LEU A 56 3.62 8.31 3.22
C LEU A 56 3.59 9.58 4.08
N GLU A 57 2.86 9.54 5.20
CA GLU A 57 3.00 10.55 6.24
C GLU A 57 4.46 10.50 6.70
N ARG A 58 5.13 11.67 6.75
CA ARG A 58 6.53 11.75 7.18
C ARG A 58 6.58 11.48 8.68
N LEU A 59 6.63 10.22 9.06
CA LEU A 59 7.02 9.81 10.41
C LEU A 59 8.53 10.01 10.50
N THR A 60 8.93 11.21 10.93
CA THR A 60 10.29 11.44 11.40
C THR A 60 10.45 10.59 12.66
N VAL A 61 10.96 9.38 12.52
CA VAL A 61 11.45 8.60 13.65
C VAL A 61 12.80 9.22 14.00
N ALA A 62 12.81 10.07 15.02
CA ALA A 62 14.01 10.53 15.69
C ALA A 62 14.50 9.45 16.67
#